data_AF-M3H4J4-F1
#
_entry.id   AF-M3H4J4-F1
#
_cell.length_a   1.000
_cell.length_b   1.000
_cell.length_c   1.000
_cell.angle_alpha   90.00
_cell.angle_beta   90.00
_cell.angle_gamma   90.00
#
_symmetry.space_group_name_H-M   'P 1'
#
loop_
_entity.id
_entity.type
_entity.pdbx_description
1 polymer ?
#
loop_
_entity_poly.entity_id
_entity_poly.type
_entity_poly.pdbx_seq_one_letter_code
_entity_poly.pdbx_strand_id
1 'polypeptide(L)'
;MSLGYLYDSSGSFKSAIQYYKSVLKTDPDYPDIWNNLGISYYNDGQIKNSISYFHKAIQLNLTFAYPVNNLGFIYIQKDDFSNAKKYFYVQLD
;
A
#
# COMPACT_ATOMS: atom_id res chain seq x y z
N MET A 1 -3.06 -10.52 -15.14
CA MET A 1 -2.18 -10.74 -13.97
C MET A 1 -0.92 -9.93 -14.18
N SER A 2 -0.64 -8.91 -13.35
CA SER A 2 0.55 -8.07 -13.49
C SER A 2 1.79 -8.83 -12.96
N LEU A 3 2.97 -8.55 -13.51
CA LEU A 3 4.20 -9.25 -13.13
C LEU A 3 4.53 -9.02 -11.64
N GLY A 4 4.21 -7.84 -11.10
CA GLY A 4 4.33 -7.55 -9.68
C GLY A 4 3.47 -8.46 -8.80
N TYR A 5 2.21 -8.72 -9.20
CA TYR A 5 1.33 -9.62 -8.47
C TYR A 5 1.87 -11.06 -8.46
N LEU A 6 2.48 -11.50 -9.57
CA LEU A 6 3.14 -12.80 -9.65
C LEU A 6 4.30 -12.89 -8.64
N TYR A 7 5.14 -11.86 -8.56
CA TYR A 7 6.26 -11.82 -7.60
C TYR A 7 5.79 -11.78 -6.14
N ASP A 8 4.71 -11.05 -5.84
CA ASP A 8 4.11 -11.06 -4.50
C ASP A 8 3.60 -12.47 -4.17
N SER A 9 2.94 -13.15 -5.11
CA SER A 9 2.42 -14.51 -4.91
C SER A 9 3.51 -15.58 -4.77
N SER A 10 4.72 -15.33 -5.27
CA SER A 10 5.88 -16.22 -5.14
C SER A 10 6.79 -15.87 -3.95
N GLY A 11 6.38 -14.96 -3.06
CA GLY A 11 7.18 -14.50 -1.91
C GLY A 11 8.42 -13.67 -2.30
N SER A 12 8.52 -13.25 -3.56
CA SER A 12 9.65 -12.51 -4.11
C SER A 12 9.43 -11.00 -4.02
N PHE A 13 9.15 -10.49 -2.81
CA PHE A 13 8.71 -9.10 -2.58
C PHE A 13 9.70 -8.05 -3.09
N LYS A 14 11.01 -8.32 -3.02
CA LYS A 14 12.05 -7.42 -3.55
C LYS A 14 11.93 -7.21 -5.07
N SER A 15 11.60 -8.27 -5.81
CA SER A 15 11.38 -8.20 -7.26
C SER A 15 10.08 -7.44 -7.57
N ALA A 16 9.02 -7.67 -6.81
CA ALA A 16 7.77 -6.91 -6.91
C ALA A 16 8.01 -5.41 -6.69
N ILE A 17 8.76 -5.05 -5.64
CA ILE A 17 9.15 -3.67 -5.33
C ILE A 17 9.90 -3.03 -6.50
N GLN A 18 10.88 -3.73 -7.09
CA GLN A 18 11.63 -3.20 -8.23
C GLN A 18 10.73 -2.99 -9.45
N TYR A 19 9.82 -3.93 -9.72
CA TYR A 19 8.86 -3.82 -10.81
C TYR A 19 7.89 -2.64 -10.62
N TYR A 20 7.23 -2.52 -9.46
CA TYR A 20 6.32 -1.40 -9.23
C TYR A 20 7.05 -0.05 -9.25
N LYS A 21 8.29 0.02 -8.76
CA LYS A 21 9.12 1.23 -8.89
C LYS A 21 9.45 1.58 -10.34
N SER A 22 9.65 0.60 -11.23
CA SER A 22 9.90 0.90 -12.64
C SER A 22 8.64 1.42 -13.34
N VAL A 23 7.46 0.87 -13.00
CA VAL A 23 6.17 1.39 -13.49
C VAL A 23 5.97 2.84 -13.05
N LEU A 24 6.22 3.15 -11.77
CA LEU A 24 6.08 4.52 -11.22
C LEU A 24 7.08 5.54 -11.76
N LYS A 25 8.21 5.09 -12.34
CA LYS A 25 9.12 5.99 -13.05
C LYS A 25 8.53 6.49 -14.36
N THR A 26 7.67 5.70 -14.98
CA THR A 26 7.02 6.03 -16.25
C THR A 26 5.68 6.73 -15.99
N ASP A 27 4.93 6.28 -15.00
CA ASP A 27 3.63 6.84 -14.63
C ASP A 27 3.54 6.99 -13.09
N PRO A 28 3.91 8.17 -12.55
CA PRO A 28 3.90 8.41 -11.11
C PRO A 28 2.49 8.63 -10.54
N ASP A 29 1.47 8.84 -11.37
CA ASP A 29 0.12 9.21 -10.93
C ASP A 29 -0.85 8.03 -11.01
N TYR A 30 -0.35 6.82 -10.73
CA TYR A 30 -1.12 5.59 -10.74
C TYR A 30 -1.36 5.03 -9.31
N PRO A 31 -2.50 5.37 -8.65
CA PRO A 31 -2.79 4.98 -7.27
C PRO A 31 -2.66 3.48 -6.99
N ASP A 32 -3.11 2.62 -7.90
CA ASP A 32 -3.07 1.16 -7.74
C ASP A 32 -1.64 0.64 -7.58
N ILE A 33 -0.68 1.23 -8.30
CA ILE A 33 0.72 0.82 -8.23
C ILE A 33 1.36 1.26 -6.92
N TRP A 34 1.01 2.45 -6.41
CA TRP A 34 1.41 2.88 -5.07
C TRP A 34 0.84 1.97 -3.98
N ASN A 35 -0.41 1.54 -4.10
CA ASN A 35 -1.03 0.58 -3.19
C ASN A 35 -0.27 -0.77 -3.23
N ASN A 36 -0.03 -1.32 -4.42
CA ASN A 36 0.65 -2.60 -4.56
C ASN A 36 2.10 -2.53 -4.07
N LEU A 37 2.81 -1.42 -4.32
CA LEU A 37 4.12 -1.16 -3.76
C LEU A 37 4.08 -1.14 -2.22
N GLY A 38 3.06 -0.50 -1.64
CA GLY A 38 2.80 -0.51 -0.20
C GLY A 38 2.61 -1.92 0.37
N ILE A 39 1.85 -2.78 -0.33
CA ILE A 39 1.63 -4.18 0.04
C ILE A 39 2.95 -4.97 -0.01
N SER A 40 3.74 -4.85 -1.09
CA SER A 40 5.02 -5.57 -1.18
C SER A 40 6.00 -5.14 -0.09
N TYR A 41 6.04 -3.84 0.26
CA TYR A 41 6.88 -3.35 1.36
C TYR A 41 6.39 -3.82 2.74
N TYR A 42 5.07 -3.96 2.92
CA TYR A 42 4.51 -4.55 4.14
C TYR A 42 4.94 -6.01 4.28
N ASN A 43 4.81 -6.80 3.21
CA ASN A 43 5.21 -8.20 3.19
C ASN A 43 6.72 -8.42 3.34
N ASP A 44 7.54 -7.47 2.86
CA ASP A 44 9.01 -7.45 3.08
C ASP A 44 9.40 -6.96 4.50
N GLY A 45 8.42 -6.66 5.37
CA GLY A 45 8.63 -6.22 6.75
C GLY A 45 8.98 -4.73 6.92
N GLN A 46 9.01 -3.95 5.83
CA GLN A 46 9.33 -2.53 5.84
C GLN A 46 8.08 -1.66 6.06
N ILE A 47 7.47 -1.80 7.23
CA ILE A 47 6.18 -1.19 7.58
C ILE A 47 6.17 0.34 7.40
N LYS A 48 7.25 1.04 7.76
CA LYS A 48 7.34 2.51 7.60
C LYS A 48 7.21 2.94 6.13
N ASN A 49 7.86 2.20 5.22
CA ASN A 49 7.79 2.47 3.80
C ASN A 49 6.39 2.17 3.25
N SER A 50 5.81 1.05 3.68
CA SER A 50 4.43 0.67 3.32
C SER A 50 3.41 1.77 3.62
N ILE A 51 3.42 2.30 4.86
CA ILE A 51 2.53 3.40 5.27
C ILE A 51 2.66 4.62 4.35
N SER A 52 3.90 5.02 4.03
CA SER A 52 4.16 6.17 3.15
C SER A 52 3.55 5.98 1.75
N TYR A 53 3.67 4.78 1.19
CA TYR A 53 3.13 4.49 -0.14
C TYR A 53 1.60 4.37 -0.15
N PHE A 54 0.98 3.85 0.92
CA PHE A 54 -0.48 3.90 1.04
C PHE A 54 -0.99 5.34 1.13
N HIS A 55 -0.31 6.22 1.87
CA HIS A 55 -0.65 7.64 1.86
C HIS A 55 -0.54 8.28 0.47
N LYS A 56 0.48 7.92 -0.31
CA LYS A 56 0.62 8.42 -1.68
C LYS A 56 -0.54 7.95 -2.57
N ALA A 57 -0.96 6.69 -2.44
CA ALA A 57 -2.12 6.16 -3.17
C ALA A 57 -3.41 6.93 -2.83
N ILE A 58 -3.64 7.22 -1.54
CA ILE A 58 -4.80 8.01 -1.08
C ILE A 58 -4.75 9.45 -1.61
N GLN A 59 -3.57 10.08 -1.60
CA GLN A 59 -3.40 11.44 -2.11
C GLN A 59 -3.74 11.55 -3.61
N LEU A 60 -3.47 10.50 -4.39
CA LEU A 60 -3.77 10.47 -5.82
C LEU A 60 -5.24 10.12 -6.10
N ASN A 61 -5.86 9.32 -5.24
CA ASN A 61 -7.28 8.99 -5.35
C ASN A 61 -7.93 8.91 -3.96
N LEU A 62 -8.63 9.99 -3.59
CA LEU A 62 -9.30 10.12 -2.29
C LEU A 62 -10.42 9.10 -2.08
N THR A 63 -11.01 8.56 -3.15
CA THR A 63 -12.06 7.54 -3.07
C THR A 63 -11.49 6.11 -3.11
N PHE A 64 -10.16 5.96 -3.07
CA PHE A 64 -9.52 4.65 -3.14
C PHE A 64 -9.50 3.95 -1.78
N ALA A 65 -10.46 3.05 -1.60
CA ALA A 65 -10.75 2.30 -0.38
C ALA A 65 -9.62 1.35 0.10
N TYR A 66 -8.84 0.75 -0.80
CA TYR A 66 -7.92 -0.33 -0.45
C TYR A 66 -6.73 0.13 0.42
N PRO A 67 -5.99 1.21 0.06
CA PRO A 67 -4.91 1.72 0.91
C PRO A 67 -5.35 2.13 2.31
N VAL A 68 -6.56 2.67 2.44
CA VAL A 68 -7.14 3.11 3.73
C VAL A 68 -7.35 1.90 4.64
N ASN A 69 -7.95 0.83 4.12
CA ASN A 69 -8.11 -0.44 4.83
C ASN A 69 -6.76 -1.05 5.23
N ASN A 70 -5.77 -1.01 4.33
CA ASN A 70 -4.42 -1.51 4.61
C ASN A 70 -3.75 -0.73 5.75
N LEU A 71 -3.89 0.60 5.78
CA LEU A 71 -3.43 1.42 6.91
C LEU A 71 -4.14 1.05 8.21
N GLY A 72 -5.48 0.92 8.19
CA GLY A 72 -6.25 0.50 9.36
C GLY A 72 -5.75 -0.82 9.96
N PHE A 73 -5.50 -1.82 9.12
CA PHE A 73 -4.94 -3.11 9.54
C PHE A 73 -3.52 -2.98 10.12
N ILE A 74 -2.65 -2.19 9.50
CA ILE A 74 -1.29 -1.93 10.02
C ILE A 74 -1.35 -1.29 11.41
N TYR A 75 -2.26 -0.33 11.63
CA TYR A 75 -2.38 0.33 12.93
C TYR A 75 -2.99 -0.59 14.01
N ILE A 76 -3.91 -1.50 13.65
CA ILE A 76 -4.36 -2.56 14.55
C ILE A 76 -3.17 -3.41 15.02
N GLN A 77 -2.33 -3.88 14.08
CA GLN A 77 -1.18 -4.72 14.44
C GLN A 77 -0.12 -4.02 15.30
N LYS A 78 -0.13 -2.68 15.31
CA LYS A 78 0.74 -1.86 16.14
C LYS A 78 0.12 -1.49 17.49
N ASP A 79 -1.06 -2.03 17.81
CA ASP A 79 -1.89 -1.65 18.97
C ASP A 79 -2.22 -0.14 19.04
N ASP A 80 -2.18 0.54 17.89
CA ASP A 80 -2.48 1.96 17.76
C ASP A 80 -3.94 2.14 17.31
N PHE A 81 -4.84 1.85 18.24
CA PHE A 81 -6.28 1.89 17.98
C PHE A 81 -6.79 3.29 17.63
N SER A 82 -6.11 4.34 18.10
CA SER A 82 -6.44 5.73 17.76
C SER A 82 -6.30 5.99 16.26
N ASN A 83 -5.17 5.59 15.67
CA ASN A 83 -4.97 5.72 14.23
C ASN A 83 -5.80 4.70 13.44
N ALA A 84 -5.94 3.46 13.91
CA ALA A 84 -6.80 2.48 13.25
C ALA A 84 -8.24 2.99 13.11
N LYS A 85 -8.78 3.58 14.19
CA LYS A 85 -10.08 4.24 14.22
C LYS A 85 -10.19 5.28 13.11
N LYS A 86 -9.23 6.22 13.03
CA LYS A 86 -9.19 7.26 12.01
C LYS A 86 -9.34 6.71 10.59
N TYR A 87 -8.61 5.64 10.24
CA TYR A 87 -8.66 5.11 8.88
C TYR A 87 -9.94 4.31 8.59
N PHE A 88 -10.56 3.66 9.57
CA PHE A 88 -11.85 3.00 9.35
C PHE A 88 -13.04 3.97 9.26
N TYR A 89 -13.04 5.09 9.98
CA TYR A 89 -14.12 6.07 9.88
C TYR A 89 -14.09 6.89 8.59
N VAL A 90 -12.90 7.20 8.06
CA VAL A 90 -12.77 7.89 6.75
C VAL A 90 -13.44 7.11 5.60
N GLN A 91 -13.70 5.81 5.77
CA GLN A 91 -14.34 4.98 4.77
C GLN A 91 -15.88 4.99 4.80
N LEU A 92 -16.48 5.52 5.89
CA LEU A 92 -17.92 5.47 6.15
C LEU A 92 -18.63 6.82 5.92
N ASP A 93 -17.88 7.89 5.71
CA ASP A 93 -18.36 9.22 5.32
C ASP A 93 -18.27 9.42 3.79
#